data_AF-A0A427Y8M1-F1
#
_entry.id   AF-A0A427Y8M1-F1
#
_cell.length_a   1.000
_cell.length_b   1.000
_cell.length_c   1.000
_cell.angle_alpha   90.00
_cell.angle_beta   90.00
_cell.angle_gamma   90.00
#
_symmetry.space_group_name_H-M   'P 1'
#
loop_
_entity.id
_entity.type
_entity.pdbx_description
1 polymer ?
#
loop_
_entity_poly.entity_id
_entity_poly.type
_entity_poly.pdbx_seq_one_letter_code
_entity_poly.pdbx_strand_id
1 'polypeptide(L)'
;MSSALAQAPEALPNPPTFKPKNNPAFILHGALKTSYEELPVPDVGPDEVLVEIKKTGICGSDVHFYNTGKMGLVSCCGAMCLGHESSGLIVRLGANVAAKAVAADKASDALANGKADKATAQSVVGKRALRIGDKVTLEPGVTCRMCHDCRGGQYQICEHMAFAAYPPFDGTLQRYYKLPADLVYPLPESVDLVYGAMMEPLSVAVHAVANVGGLRTGQNVLIMGAGPVGLLAMGVAKGLGAGRIIGVDINQDRLNFAKSYAATDTYVPVKQEANESRPEYSLRAAADLLLTCGIPARGPGSIDLVIDATGAEVCIQMGLNAVRPGGVHVQTGFGPPDVQVPMFRIITNEITLKGGWRYGNGDYPLAIDLVARGLVNLEPLLTHTFKFEDALEAFEVTKAGKDKDGNFVIKLFIMAAFINWAKSPAARQYFFSTHFWGPVANWGLPIAALADIVGKDEEIISGVMSPTMAAYSMIFMRFAWRVQPRNYLLFACHATNASAQLVQEGRFINYWYLGGREKKHPVGSKVEDAVGKVKEGVEEAKKAVKA
;
A
#
# COMPACT_ATOMS: atom_id res chain seq x y z
N MET A 1 -55.04 19.17 -25.57
CA MET A 1 -54.18 20.36 -25.34
C MET A 1 -54.29 20.67 -23.86
N SER A 2 -53.31 20.48 -22.99
CA SER A 2 -51.88 20.81 -23.08
C SER A 2 -51.03 19.71 -22.45
N SER A 3 -49.95 19.36 -23.14
CA SER A 3 -48.90 18.44 -22.71
C SER A 3 -48.04 19.07 -21.62
N ALA A 4 -48.19 18.61 -20.37
CA ALA A 4 -47.09 18.69 -19.42
C ALA A 4 -46.20 17.46 -19.68
N LEU A 5 -45.18 17.65 -20.51
CA LEU A 5 -44.03 16.76 -20.58
C LEU A 5 -43.50 16.59 -19.15
N ALA A 6 -43.72 15.41 -18.58
CA ALA A 6 -43.01 14.99 -17.39
C ALA A 6 -41.51 15.08 -17.71
N GLN A 7 -40.83 15.99 -17.02
CA GLN A 7 -39.39 16.14 -17.11
C GLN A 7 -38.74 14.78 -16.90
N ALA A 8 -37.77 14.44 -17.77
CA ALA A 8 -37.02 13.21 -17.69
C ALA A 8 -36.45 13.02 -16.26
N PRO A 9 -36.55 11.82 -15.67
CA PRO A 9 -36.07 11.60 -14.32
C PRO A 9 -34.55 11.80 -14.26
N GLU A 10 -34.12 12.38 -13.14
CA GLU A 10 -32.75 12.52 -12.64
C GLU A 10 -31.86 11.32 -13.02
N ALA A 11 -30.60 11.61 -13.34
CA ALA A 11 -29.60 10.64 -13.80
C ALA A 11 -29.71 9.29 -13.05
N LEU A 12 -30.01 8.22 -13.80
CA LEU A 12 -30.06 6.88 -13.25
C LEU A 12 -28.73 6.56 -12.54
N PRO A 13 -28.74 5.96 -11.34
CA PRO A 13 -27.53 5.60 -10.60
C PRO A 13 -26.66 4.57 -11.32
N ASN A 14 -27.18 3.94 -12.38
CA ASN A 14 -26.41 3.21 -13.38
C ASN A 14 -26.40 4.04 -14.68
N PRO A 15 -25.23 4.39 -15.26
CA PRO A 15 -25.21 5.11 -16.52
C PRO A 15 -25.92 4.26 -17.59
N PRO A 16 -26.78 4.87 -18.43
CA PRO A 16 -27.55 4.15 -19.45
C PRO A 16 -26.67 3.40 -20.48
N THR A 17 -25.35 3.61 -20.47
CA THR A 17 -24.39 2.95 -21.36
C THR A 17 -23.14 2.48 -20.63
N PHE A 18 -23.26 1.68 -19.56
CA PHE A 18 -22.10 0.88 -19.11
C PHE A 18 -21.77 -0.15 -20.19
N LYS A 19 -20.67 0.07 -20.93
CA LYS A 19 -20.09 -0.91 -21.85
C LYS A 19 -18.89 -1.55 -21.14
N PRO A 20 -19.03 -2.78 -20.64
CA PRO A 20 -17.91 -3.44 -19.97
C PRO A 20 -16.78 -3.68 -20.96
N LYS A 21 -15.54 -3.57 -20.47
CA LYS A 21 -14.38 -4.02 -21.21
C LYS A 21 -14.24 -5.54 -21.10
N ASN A 22 -13.22 -6.07 -21.74
CA ASN A 22 -12.75 -7.43 -21.54
C ASN A 22 -12.39 -7.68 -20.05
N ASN A 23 -12.65 -8.87 -19.53
CA ASN A 23 -12.41 -9.35 -18.18
C ASN A 23 -11.29 -10.42 -18.15
N PRO A 24 -10.02 -10.02 -18.35
CA PRO A 24 -8.90 -10.94 -18.23
C PRO A 24 -8.75 -11.40 -16.78
N ALA A 25 -8.39 -12.66 -16.59
CA ALA A 25 -8.25 -13.34 -15.31
C ALA A 25 -7.00 -14.23 -15.29
N PHE A 26 -6.40 -14.38 -14.11
CA PHE A 26 -5.28 -15.30 -13.89
C PHE A 26 -5.82 -16.57 -13.25
N ILE A 27 -5.75 -17.68 -13.99
CA ILE A 27 -6.41 -18.94 -13.66
C ILE A 27 -5.39 -19.98 -13.25
N LEU A 28 -5.69 -20.70 -12.17
CA LEU A 28 -4.98 -21.89 -11.72
C LEU A 28 -5.72 -23.15 -12.20
N HIS A 29 -5.05 -23.99 -12.98
CA HIS A 29 -5.57 -25.27 -13.49
C HIS A 29 -5.14 -26.49 -12.65
N GLY A 30 -4.20 -26.27 -11.74
CA GLY A 30 -3.55 -27.30 -10.95
C GLY A 30 -2.17 -26.82 -10.49
N ALA A 31 -1.47 -27.64 -9.70
CA ALA A 31 -0.15 -27.30 -9.18
C ALA A 31 0.80 -26.83 -10.30
N LEU A 32 1.37 -25.63 -10.13
CA LEU A 32 2.29 -24.95 -11.04
C LEU A 32 1.75 -24.71 -12.45
N LYS A 33 0.45 -24.86 -12.67
CA LYS A 33 -0.18 -24.72 -13.99
C LYS A 33 -1.15 -23.55 -13.98
N THR A 34 -0.69 -22.42 -14.53
CA THR A 34 -1.48 -21.19 -14.64
C THR A 34 -1.65 -20.74 -16.09
N SER A 35 -2.65 -19.91 -16.33
CA SER A 35 -2.92 -19.28 -17.63
C SER A 35 -3.55 -17.91 -17.45
N TYR A 36 -3.44 -17.09 -18.49
CA TYR A 36 -4.23 -15.87 -18.64
C TYR A 36 -5.42 -16.17 -19.54
N GLU A 37 -6.63 -15.99 -19.01
CA GLU A 37 -7.87 -16.30 -19.71
C GLU A 37 -8.82 -15.12 -19.68
N GLU A 38 -9.77 -15.10 -20.61
CA GLU A 38 -10.82 -14.10 -20.69
C GLU A 38 -12.09 -14.71 -20.10
N LEU A 39 -12.53 -14.20 -18.95
CA LEU A 39 -13.78 -14.61 -18.31
C LEU A 39 -14.94 -13.75 -18.81
N PRO A 40 -16.20 -14.24 -18.75
CA PRO A 40 -17.35 -13.37 -18.95
C PRO A 40 -17.39 -12.29 -17.87
N VAL A 41 -17.92 -11.12 -18.21
CA VAL A 41 -18.19 -10.07 -17.22
C VAL A 41 -19.43 -10.51 -16.41
N PRO A 42 -19.34 -10.63 -15.07
CA PRO A 42 -20.44 -11.19 -14.29
C PRO A 42 -21.71 -10.34 -14.31
N ASP A 43 -22.88 -10.99 -14.39
CA ASP A 43 -24.17 -10.34 -14.19
C ASP A 43 -24.42 -10.01 -12.72
N VAL A 44 -24.89 -8.78 -12.49
CA VAL A 44 -25.10 -8.21 -11.15
C VAL A 44 -26.53 -8.44 -10.73
N GLY A 45 -26.72 -9.19 -9.64
CA GLY A 45 -28.00 -9.35 -8.96
C GLY A 45 -28.48 -8.06 -8.29
N PRO A 46 -29.73 -8.03 -7.79
CA PRO A 46 -30.36 -6.81 -7.29
C PRO A 46 -29.65 -6.20 -6.07
N ASP A 47 -29.03 -7.01 -5.21
CA ASP A 47 -28.29 -6.59 -4.00
C ASP A 47 -26.77 -6.70 -4.15
N GLU A 48 -26.27 -6.92 -5.37
CA GLU A 48 -24.85 -7.01 -5.69
C GLU A 48 -24.33 -5.71 -6.29
N VAL A 49 -23.00 -5.58 -6.36
CA VAL A 49 -22.32 -4.55 -7.14
C VAL A 49 -21.27 -5.20 -8.04
N LEU A 50 -20.96 -4.57 -9.17
CA LEU A 50 -19.79 -4.90 -9.98
C LEU A 50 -18.66 -3.94 -9.65
N VAL A 51 -17.51 -4.49 -9.30
CA VAL A 51 -16.29 -3.72 -9.03
C VAL A 51 -15.29 -3.97 -10.15
N GLU A 52 -14.77 -2.90 -10.74
CA GLU A 52 -13.57 -2.97 -11.58
C GLU A 52 -12.34 -2.99 -10.66
N ILE A 53 -11.74 -4.16 -10.52
CA ILE A 53 -10.57 -4.38 -9.67
C ILE A 53 -9.39 -3.57 -10.21
N LYS A 54 -8.74 -2.83 -9.31
CA LYS A 54 -7.59 -1.98 -9.63
C LYS A 54 -6.31 -2.49 -9.01
N LYS A 55 -6.41 -3.10 -7.84
CA LYS A 55 -5.29 -3.59 -7.04
C LYS A 55 -5.68 -4.93 -6.43
N THR A 56 -4.80 -5.91 -6.54
CA THR A 56 -4.93 -7.20 -5.86
C THR A 56 -3.60 -7.55 -5.21
N GLY A 57 -3.63 -7.80 -3.90
CA GLY A 57 -2.50 -8.32 -3.14
C GLY A 57 -2.35 -9.83 -3.36
N ILE A 58 -1.12 -10.32 -3.32
CA ILE A 58 -0.85 -11.77 -3.34
C ILE A 58 -0.64 -12.24 -1.91
N CYS A 59 -1.38 -13.30 -1.54
CA CYS A 59 -1.26 -13.93 -0.24
C CYS A 59 -0.40 -15.19 -0.32
N GLY A 60 0.17 -15.60 0.84
CA GLY A 60 0.83 -16.89 0.95
C GLY A 60 -0.11 -18.07 0.64
N SER A 61 -1.41 -17.88 0.84
CA SER A 61 -2.45 -18.86 0.48
C SER A 61 -2.55 -19.07 -1.03
N ASP A 62 -2.55 -18.00 -1.83
CA ASP A 62 -2.53 -18.09 -3.29
C ASP A 62 -1.27 -18.84 -3.77
N VAL A 63 -0.11 -18.52 -3.18
CA VAL A 63 1.16 -19.19 -3.48
C VAL A 63 1.13 -20.66 -3.08
N HIS A 64 0.47 -21.02 -1.98
CA HIS A 64 0.35 -22.40 -1.54
C HIS A 64 -0.52 -23.22 -2.52
N PHE A 65 -1.68 -22.69 -2.94
CA PHE A 65 -2.50 -23.30 -3.99
C PHE A 65 -1.74 -23.40 -5.31
N TYR A 66 -1.04 -22.35 -5.72
CA TYR A 66 -0.19 -22.38 -6.91
C TYR A 66 0.86 -23.50 -6.82
N ASN A 67 1.56 -23.65 -5.70
CA ASN A 67 2.63 -24.65 -5.57
C ASN A 67 2.12 -26.09 -5.48
N THR A 68 1.05 -26.34 -4.73
CA THR A 68 0.66 -27.71 -4.35
C THR A 68 -0.68 -28.15 -4.91
N GLY A 69 -1.47 -27.21 -5.45
CA GLY A 69 -2.86 -27.44 -5.85
C GLY A 69 -3.81 -27.68 -4.70
N LYS A 70 -3.37 -27.58 -3.43
CA LYS A 70 -4.15 -27.90 -2.24
C LYS A 70 -3.77 -27.04 -1.04
N MET A 71 -4.61 -27.02 -0.02
CA MET A 71 -4.36 -26.36 1.25
C MET A 71 -5.14 -27.08 2.35
N GLY A 72 -4.42 -27.69 3.29
CA GLY A 72 -5.03 -28.55 4.30
C GLY A 72 -5.84 -29.66 3.65
N LEU A 73 -7.14 -29.72 3.96
CA LEU A 73 -8.07 -30.73 3.44
C LEU A 73 -8.70 -30.35 2.09
N VAL A 74 -8.48 -29.12 1.60
CA VAL A 74 -9.10 -28.64 0.35
C VAL A 74 -8.11 -28.74 -0.79
N SER A 75 -8.57 -29.26 -1.93
CA SER A 75 -7.79 -29.35 -3.17
C SER A 75 -8.53 -28.63 -4.29
N CYS A 76 -7.78 -28.08 -5.25
CA CYS A 76 -8.37 -27.52 -6.46
C CYS A 76 -9.15 -28.62 -7.19
N CYS A 77 -10.46 -28.43 -7.32
CA CYS A 77 -11.38 -29.37 -7.97
C CYS A 77 -11.67 -28.99 -9.43
N GLY A 78 -11.05 -27.93 -9.94
CA GLY A 78 -11.19 -27.41 -11.30
C GLY A 78 -10.31 -26.17 -11.51
N ALA A 79 -10.45 -25.57 -12.68
CA ALA A 79 -9.85 -24.27 -12.96
C ALA A 79 -10.45 -23.20 -12.04
N MET A 80 -9.61 -22.36 -11.45
CA MET A 80 -10.03 -21.36 -10.46
C MET A 80 -9.24 -20.06 -10.65
N CYS A 81 -9.92 -18.92 -10.73
CA CYS A 81 -9.26 -17.62 -10.67
C CYS A 81 -8.63 -17.39 -9.28
N LEU A 82 -7.41 -16.86 -9.23
CA LEU A 82 -6.69 -16.60 -7.97
C LEU A 82 -7.03 -15.22 -7.36
N GLY A 83 -6.48 -14.93 -6.17
CA GLY A 83 -6.55 -13.63 -5.50
C GLY A 83 -7.82 -13.38 -4.69
N HIS A 84 -7.67 -12.80 -3.50
CA HIS A 84 -8.79 -12.48 -2.59
C HIS A 84 -8.60 -11.16 -1.84
N GLU A 85 -7.44 -10.52 -1.99
CA GLU A 85 -7.09 -9.27 -1.32
C GLU A 85 -7.21 -8.10 -2.29
N SER A 86 -8.43 -7.60 -2.54
CA SER A 86 -8.65 -6.68 -3.66
C SER A 86 -9.35 -5.38 -3.29
N SER A 87 -9.08 -4.36 -4.11
CA SER A 87 -9.79 -3.08 -4.10
C SER A 87 -10.02 -2.58 -5.52
N GLY A 88 -11.03 -1.72 -5.66
CA GLY A 88 -11.39 -1.20 -6.98
C GLY A 88 -12.41 -0.09 -6.94
N LEU A 89 -13.05 0.11 -8.10
CA LEU A 89 -14.10 1.11 -8.28
C LEU A 89 -15.42 0.41 -8.59
N ILE A 90 -16.49 0.83 -7.93
CA ILE A 90 -17.83 0.37 -8.32
C ILE A 90 -18.14 0.89 -9.72
N VAL A 91 -18.52 0.00 -10.64
CA VAL A 91 -18.88 0.35 -12.03
C VAL A 91 -20.34 0.06 -12.37
N ARG A 92 -21.02 -0.77 -11.56
CA ARG A 92 -22.45 -1.08 -11.72
C ARG A 92 -23.06 -1.44 -10.37
N LEU A 93 -24.28 -0.96 -10.12
CA LEU A 93 -25.09 -1.28 -8.96
C LEU A 93 -26.24 -2.22 -9.34
N GLY A 94 -26.55 -3.18 -8.48
CA GLY A 94 -27.80 -3.92 -8.53
C GLY A 94 -29.00 -2.99 -8.32
N ALA A 95 -30.19 -3.42 -8.78
CA ALA A 95 -31.39 -2.60 -8.76
C ALA A 95 -31.76 -2.08 -7.35
N ASN A 96 -31.63 -2.91 -6.30
CA ASN A 96 -31.93 -2.52 -4.93
C ASN A 96 -30.88 -1.56 -4.37
N VAL A 97 -29.61 -1.76 -4.71
CA VAL A 97 -28.50 -0.88 -4.30
C VAL A 97 -28.64 0.49 -4.96
N ALA A 98 -28.96 0.51 -6.26
CA ALA A 98 -29.28 1.70 -7.03
C ALA A 98 -30.46 2.48 -6.42
N ALA A 99 -31.57 1.80 -6.09
CA ALA A 99 -32.72 2.43 -5.45
C ALA A 99 -32.36 3.05 -4.09
N LYS A 100 -31.54 2.36 -3.29
CA LYS A 100 -31.02 2.89 -2.01
C LYS A 100 -30.15 4.14 -2.21
N ALA A 101 -29.31 4.18 -3.25
CA ALA A 101 -28.50 5.35 -3.56
C ALA A 101 -29.36 6.57 -3.90
N VAL A 102 -30.38 6.40 -4.77
CA VAL A 102 -31.34 7.48 -5.11
C VAL A 102 -32.13 7.95 -3.89
N ALA A 103 -32.56 7.02 -3.04
CA ALA A 103 -33.25 7.39 -1.80
C ALA A 103 -32.35 8.19 -0.85
N ALA A 104 -31.07 7.82 -0.73
CA ALA A 104 -30.10 8.55 0.08
C ALA A 104 -29.81 9.96 -0.45
N ASP A 105 -29.78 10.15 -1.77
CA ASP A 105 -29.63 11.48 -2.40
C ASP A 105 -30.81 12.39 -2.06
N LYS A 106 -32.03 11.90 -2.25
CA LYS A 106 -33.25 12.65 -1.91
C LYS A 106 -33.32 13.00 -0.42
N ALA A 107 -32.91 12.08 0.44
CA ALA A 107 -32.88 12.33 1.88
C ALA A 107 -31.83 13.39 2.26
N SER A 108 -30.66 13.36 1.62
CA SER A 108 -29.59 14.35 1.82
C SER A 108 -30.02 15.74 1.33
N ASP A 109 -30.66 15.83 0.17
CA ASP A 109 -31.19 17.08 -0.38
C ASP A 109 -32.32 17.65 0.48
N ALA A 110 -33.24 16.81 0.95
CA ALA A 110 -34.28 17.24 1.87
C ALA A 110 -33.68 17.80 3.17
N LEU A 111 -32.63 17.18 3.71
CA LEU A 111 -31.95 17.63 4.91
C LEU A 111 -31.23 18.97 4.69
N ALA A 112 -30.46 19.10 3.60
CA ALA A 112 -29.75 20.33 3.24
C ALA A 112 -30.70 21.52 3.03
N ASN A 113 -31.93 21.25 2.56
CA ASN A 113 -32.95 22.27 2.33
C ASN A 113 -33.89 22.51 3.52
N GLY A 114 -33.63 21.92 4.70
CA GLY A 114 -34.47 22.06 5.89
C GLY A 114 -35.86 21.45 5.75
N LYS A 115 -36.06 20.55 4.78
CA LYS A 115 -37.32 19.87 4.45
C LYS A 115 -37.38 18.42 4.92
N ALA A 116 -36.31 17.90 5.55
CA ALA A 116 -36.31 16.55 6.09
C ALA A 116 -37.16 16.48 7.36
N ASP A 117 -38.08 15.52 7.41
CA ASP A 117 -38.71 15.12 8.65
C ASP A 117 -37.71 14.32 9.53
N LYS A 118 -38.09 14.04 10.78
CA LYS A 118 -37.23 13.28 11.71
C LYS A 118 -36.84 11.90 11.15
N ALA A 119 -37.74 11.24 10.43
CA ALA A 119 -37.49 9.92 9.84
C ALA A 119 -36.46 9.98 8.70
N THR A 120 -36.57 10.98 7.82
CA THR A 120 -35.64 11.26 6.73
C THR A 120 -34.28 11.65 7.29
N ALA A 121 -34.23 12.54 8.27
CA ALA A 121 -32.99 12.91 8.94
C ALA A 121 -32.30 11.68 9.55
N GLN A 122 -33.05 10.82 10.25
CA GLN A 122 -32.52 9.61 10.88
C GLN A 122 -32.08 8.54 9.85
N SER A 123 -32.70 8.50 8.67
CA SER A 123 -32.28 7.64 7.56
C SER A 123 -30.94 8.07 6.94
N VAL A 124 -30.54 9.33 7.10
CA VAL A 124 -29.23 9.86 6.67
C VAL A 124 -28.13 9.56 7.69
N VAL A 125 -28.46 9.32 8.97
CA VAL A 125 -27.49 9.00 10.06
C VAL A 125 -27.02 7.52 10.03
N GLY A 126 -26.98 6.89 8.85
CA GLY A 126 -26.63 5.47 8.66
C GLY A 126 -25.37 5.24 7.81
N LYS A 127 -25.10 3.96 7.46
CA LYS A 127 -24.08 3.62 6.45
C LYS A 127 -24.38 4.36 5.14
N ARG A 128 -23.42 5.14 4.65
CA ARG A 128 -23.47 5.80 3.33
C ARG A 128 -23.86 4.78 2.25
N ALA A 129 -24.83 5.13 1.41
CA ALA A 129 -25.20 4.31 0.25
C ALA A 129 -24.03 4.25 -0.76
N LEU A 130 -23.82 3.07 -1.35
CA LEU A 130 -22.79 2.84 -2.37
C LEU A 130 -23.14 3.53 -3.69
N ARG A 131 -22.12 4.06 -4.35
CA ARG A 131 -22.26 4.81 -5.61
C ARG A 131 -21.29 4.29 -6.66
N ILE A 132 -21.65 4.46 -7.92
CA ILE A 132 -20.70 4.26 -9.01
C ILE A 132 -19.53 5.24 -8.85
N GLY A 133 -18.33 4.72 -9.05
CA GLY A 133 -17.08 5.45 -8.88
C GLY A 133 -16.52 5.43 -7.45
N ASP A 134 -17.27 4.92 -6.46
CA ASP A 134 -16.73 4.77 -5.10
C ASP A 134 -15.48 3.89 -5.12
N LYS A 135 -14.41 4.36 -4.45
CA LYS A 135 -13.25 3.54 -4.09
C LYS A 135 -13.69 2.56 -3.01
N VAL A 136 -13.49 1.27 -3.24
CA VAL A 136 -13.95 0.23 -2.32
C VAL A 136 -12.90 -0.84 -2.10
N THR A 137 -12.93 -1.44 -0.91
CA THR A 137 -12.31 -2.73 -0.62
C THR A 137 -13.38 -3.82 -0.53
N LEU A 138 -12.99 -5.06 -0.83
CA LEU A 138 -13.89 -6.20 -0.91
C LEU A 138 -13.60 -7.17 0.24
N GLU A 139 -14.64 -7.56 0.97
CA GLU A 139 -14.59 -8.69 1.89
C GLU A 139 -14.96 -9.98 1.14
N PRO A 140 -14.00 -10.87 0.82
CA PRO A 140 -14.17 -11.94 -0.15
C PRO A 140 -15.04 -13.12 0.31
N GLY A 141 -15.49 -13.16 1.57
CA GLY A 141 -16.26 -14.26 2.16
C GLY A 141 -17.77 -14.06 2.10
N VAL A 142 -18.42 -14.57 1.05
CA VAL A 142 -19.89 -14.57 0.94
C VAL A 142 -20.48 -15.69 1.81
N THR A 143 -21.46 -15.34 2.65
CA THR A 143 -22.09 -16.29 3.57
C THR A 143 -23.54 -16.56 3.21
N CYS A 144 -24.11 -17.64 3.75
CA CYS A 144 -25.52 -17.94 3.51
C CYS A 144 -26.48 -16.99 4.23
N ARG A 145 -26.01 -16.26 5.27
CA ARG A 145 -26.81 -15.37 6.14
C ARG A 145 -27.95 -16.03 6.91
N MET A 146 -28.09 -17.36 6.83
CA MET A 146 -29.24 -18.08 7.39
C MET A 146 -28.86 -19.16 8.40
N CYS A 147 -27.62 -19.68 8.37
CA CYS A 147 -27.17 -20.67 9.35
C CYS A 147 -27.06 -20.04 10.75
N HIS A 148 -26.91 -20.92 11.75
CA HIS A 148 -26.79 -20.50 13.15
C HIS A 148 -25.65 -19.49 13.36
N ASP A 149 -24.48 -19.75 12.77
CA ASP A 149 -23.29 -18.90 12.98
C ASP A 149 -23.47 -17.51 12.37
N CYS A 150 -24.07 -17.44 11.17
CA CYS A 150 -24.43 -16.17 10.55
C CYS A 150 -25.39 -15.36 11.42
N ARG A 151 -26.45 -16.00 11.94
CA ARG A 151 -27.44 -15.34 12.81
C ARG A 151 -26.86 -14.95 14.17
N GLY A 152 -25.89 -15.71 14.66
CA GLY A 152 -25.12 -15.41 15.87
C GLY A 152 -24.02 -14.36 15.67
N GLY A 153 -23.82 -13.86 14.45
CA GLY A 153 -22.81 -12.85 14.13
C GLY A 153 -21.39 -13.40 13.94
N GLN A 154 -21.21 -14.72 13.95
CA GLN A 154 -19.95 -15.44 13.70
C GLN A 154 -19.91 -15.96 12.26
N TYR A 155 -20.18 -15.09 11.29
CA TYR A 155 -20.36 -15.53 9.90
C TYR A 155 -19.07 -16.07 9.26
N GLN A 156 -17.89 -15.80 9.82
CA GLN A 156 -16.61 -16.25 9.30
C GLN A 156 -16.44 -17.78 9.32
N ILE A 157 -17.18 -18.46 10.19
CA ILE A 157 -17.24 -19.92 10.29
C ILE A 157 -18.51 -20.51 9.64
N CYS A 158 -19.18 -19.74 8.76
CA CYS A 158 -20.34 -20.22 8.02
C CYS A 158 -20.00 -21.50 7.22
N GLU A 159 -20.77 -22.56 7.47
CA GLU A 159 -20.65 -23.87 6.79
C GLU A 159 -20.90 -23.81 5.26
N HIS A 160 -21.52 -22.74 4.78
CA HIS A 160 -21.87 -22.51 3.38
C HIS A 160 -21.09 -21.33 2.77
N MET A 161 -19.93 -20.99 3.33
CA MET A 161 -19.15 -19.85 2.87
C MET A 161 -18.59 -20.08 1.46
N ALA A 162 -18.85 -19.11 0.58
CA ALA A 162 -18.17 -18.96 -0.70
C ALA A 162 -17.08 -17.90 -0.56
N PHE A 163 -15.82 -18.31 -0.62
CA PHE A 163 -14.68 -17.42 -0.38
C PHE A 163 -13.85 -17.30 -1.66
N ALA A 164 -13.53 -16.07 -2.07
CA ALA A 164 -12.77 -15.83 -3.30
C ALA A 164 -11.41 -16.56 -3.29
N ALA A 165 -11.04 -17.17 -4.43
CA ALA A 165 -9.81 -17.96 -4.57
C ALA A 165 -9.69 -19.14 -3.57
N TYR A 166 -10.84 -19.68 -3.16
CA TYR A 166 -10.92 -20.89 -2.34
C TYR A 166 -11.84 -21.89 -3.05
N PRO A 167 -11.34 -23.09 -3.43
CA PRO A 167 -12.10 -24.01 -4.26
C PRO A 167 -13.49 -24.33 -3.68
N PRO A 168 -14.55 -24.35 -4.51
CA PRO A 168 -14.57 -24.20 -5.98
C PRO A 168 -14.72 -22.75 -6.50
N PHE A 169 -14.56 -21.73 -5.66
CA PHE A 169 -14.96 -20.37 -5.99
C PHE A 169 -13.84 -19.53 -6.60
N ASP A 170 -14.16 -18.83 -7.69
CA ASP A 170 -13.25 -17.92 -8.37
C ASP A 170 -12.85 -16.72 -7.51
N GLY A 171 -11.58 -16.35 -7.67
CA GLY A 171 -10.94 -15.21 -7.06
C GLY A 171 -11.14 -13.88 -7.78
N THR A 172 -10.48 -12.87 -7.24
CA THR A 172 -10.57 -11.46 -7.60
C THR A 172 -9.43 -10.99 -8.50
N LEU A 173 -8.47 -11.86 -8.85
CA LEU A 173 -7.38 -11.55 -9.79
C LEU A 173 -7.87 -11.59 -11.25
N GLN A 174 -8.91 -10.80 -11.48
CA GLN A 174 -9.60 -10.56 -12.74
C GLN A 174 -10.04 -9.09 -12.78
N ARG A 175 -10.45 -8.56 -13.95
CA ARG A 175 -10.80 -7.14 -14.05
C ARG A 175 -12.12 -6.78 -13.37
N TYR A 176 -13.14 -7.62 -13.52
CA TYR A 176 -14.48 -7.36 -12.99
C TYR A 176 -14.88 -8.48 -12.05
N TYR A 177 -15.16 -8.12 -10.81
CA TYR A 177 -15.65 -9.04 -9.80
C TYR A 177 -16.97 -8.52 -9.25
N LYS A 178 -17.93 -9.42 -9.04
CA LYS A 178 -19.20 -9.07 -8.40
C LYS A 178 -19.20 -9.56 -6.97
N LEU A 179 -19.84 -8.79 -6.09
CA LEU A 179 -19.97 -9.14 -4.68
C LEU A 179 -21.28 -8.56 -4.14
N PRO A 180 -21.93 -9.21 -3.16
CA PRO A 180 -23.00 -8.60 -2.40
C PRO A 180 -22.57 -7.26 -1.79
N ALA A 181 -23.46 -6.26 -1.86
CA ALA A 181 -23.14 -4.87 -1.51
C ALA A 181 -22.74 -4.67 -0.03
N ASP A 182 -23.19 -5.55 0.87
CA ASP A 182 -22.87 -5.54 2.30
C ASP A 182 -21.42 -5.93 2.62
N LEU A 183 -20.75 -6.62 1.70
CA LEU A 183 -19.35 -7.02 1.80
C LEU A 183 -18.40 -6.07 1.05
N VAL A 184 -18.93 -4.96 0.53
CA VAL A 184 -18.16 -3.93 -0.17
C VAL A 184 -18.09 -2.68 0.72
N TYR A 185 -16.88 -2.32 1.11
CA TYR A 185 -16.65 -1.21 2.03
C TYR A 185 -16.09 0.01 1.30
N PRO A 186 -16.77 1.17 1.35
CA PRO A 186 -16.24 2.40 0.78
C PRO A 186 -15.00 2.84 1.55
N LEU A 187 -13.94 3.16 0.81
CA LEU A 187 -12.69 3.67 1.35
C LEU A 187 -12.78 5.20 1.46
N PRO A 188 -12.33 5.77 2.59
CA PRO A 188 -12.16 7.22 2.71
C PRO A 188 -11.24 7.78 1.63
N GLU A 189 -11.38 9.07 1.31
CA GLU A 189 -10.52 9.71 0.31
C GLU A 189 -9.03 9.61 0.68
N SER A 190 -8.71 9.66 1.97
CA SER A 190 -7.36 9.52 2.52
C SER A 190 -6.72 8.15 2.31
N VAL A 191 -7.49 7.12 1.96
CA VAL A 191 -6.98 5.75 1.76
C VAL A 191 -6.90 5.44 0.26
N ASP A 192 -5.68 5.20 -0.23
CA ASP A 192 -5.44 4.74 -1.61
C ASP A 192 -5.94 3.30 -1.78
N LEU A 193 -6.31 2.93 -3.01
CA LEU A 193 -6.71 1.59 -3.41
C LEU A 193 -5.66 0.54 -3.06
N VAL A 194 -4.35 0.83 -3.18
CA VAL A 194 -3.33 -0.17 -2.82
C VAL A 194 -3.44 -0.60 -1.36
N TYR A 195 -3.71 0.35 -0.45
CA TYR A 195 -3.96 0.08 0.96
C TYR A 195 -5.37 -0.47 1.20
N GLY A 196 -6.34 -0.12 0.34
CA GLY A 196 -7.64 -0.76 0.29
C GLY A 196 -7.56 -2.27 0.09
N ALA A 197 -6.67 -2.73 -0.80
CA ALA A 197 -6.46 -4.15 -1.05
C ALA A 197 -5.79 -4.85 0.16
N MET A 198 -5.03 -4.11 0.98
CA MET A 198 -4.48 -4.58 2.25
C MET A 198 -5.51 -4.70 3.38
N MET A 199 -6.75 -4.25 3.20
CA MET A 199 -7.78 -4.37 4.25
C MET A 199 -8.13 -5.84 4.53
N GLU A 200 -8.00 -6.73 3.55
CA GLU A 200 -8.20 -8.17 3.75
C GLU A 200 -7.18 -8.73 4.75
N PRO A 201 -5.85 -8.65 4.52
CA PRO A 201 -4.90 -9.20 5.46
C PRO A 201 -4.81 -8.38 6.76
N LEU A 202 -5.10 -7.07 6.72
CA LEU A 202 -5.19 -6.26 7.94
C LEU A 202 -6.38 -6.69 8.80
N SER A 203 -7.52 -7.07 8.20
CA SER A 203 -8.68 -7.58 8.93
C SER A 203 -8.38 -8.91 9.61
N VAL A 204 -7.51 -9.76 9.05
CA VAL A 204 -7.01 -10.96 9.74
C VAL A 204 -6.26 -10.58 11.02
N ALA A 205 -5.38 -9.58 10.94
CA ALA A 205 -4.66 -9.06 12.10
C ALA A 205 -5.59 -8.42 13.13
N VAL A 206 -6.61 -7.65 12.69
CA VAL A 206 -7.63 -7.08 13.57
C VAL A 206 -8.42 -8.20 14.27
N HIS A 207 -8.82 -9.23 13.53
CA HIS A 207 -9.55 -10.35 14.08
C HIS A 207 -8.74 -11.07 15.15
N ALA A 208 -7.49 -11.40 14.85
CA ALA A 208 -6.61 -12.11 15.78
C ALA A 208 -6.28 -11.29 17.04
N VAL A 209 -5.97 -9.99 16.89
CA VAL A 209 -5.52 -9.14 18.01
C VAL A 209 -6.70 -8.59 18.81
N ALA A 210 -7.69 -7.99 18.14
CA ALA A 210 -8.78 -7.29 18.80
C ALA A 210 -9.94 -8.24 19.14
N ASN A 211 -10.54 -8.88 18.14
CA ASN A 211 -11.81 -9.58 18.31
C ASN A 211 -11.65 -10.93 19.04
N VAL A 212 -10.70 -11.77 18.61
CA VAL A 212 -10.44 -13.08 19.22
C VAL A 212 -9.49 -12.94 20.41
N GLY A 213 -8.40 -12.19 20.22
CA GLY A 213 -7.37 -11.97 21.24
C GLY A 213 -7.83 -11.08 22.40
N GLY A 214 -8.72 -10.13 22.15
CA GLY A 214 -9.25 -9.24 23.19
C GLY A 214 -8.21 -8.29 23.76
N LEU A 215 -7.21 -7.88 22.95
CA LEU A 215 -6.14 -6.99 23.40
C LEU A 215 -6.72 -5.68 23.98
N ARG A 216 -6.32 -5.34 25.20
CA ARG A 216 -6.64 -4.07 25.84
C ARG A 216 -5.45 -3.13 25.81
N THR A 217 -5.72 -1.83 25.78
CA THR A 217 -4.69 -0.79 25.87
C THR A 217 -3.79 -1.00 27.10
N GLY A 218 -2.49 -0.84 26.92
CA GLY A 218 -1.47 -1.04 27.94
C GLY A 218 -1.02 -2.49 28.15
N GLN A 219 -1.70 -3.48 27.55
CA GLN A 219 -1.27 -4.87 27.62
C GLN A 219 -0.07 -5.16 26.72
N ASN A 220 0.66 -6.23 27.06
CA ASN A 220 1.81 -6.66 26.29
C ASN A 220 1.46 -7.84 25.39
N VAL A 221 1.90 -7.78 24.14
CA VAL A 221 1.65 -8.81 23.14
C VAL A 221 2.94 -9.40 22.61
N LEU A 222 2.97 -10.72 22.50
CA LEU A 222 4.01 -11.49 21.82
C LEU A 222 3.47 -11.94 20.46
N ILE A 223 4.21 -11.65 19.39
CA ILE A 223 3.83 -12.01 18.03
C ILE A 223 4.89 -12.94 17.47
N MET A 224 4.50 -14.18 17.26
CA MET A 224 5.34 -15.21 16.67
C MET A 224 5.27 -15.07 15.15
N GLY A 225 6.40 -14.77 14.52
CA GLY A 225 6.53 -14.52 13.09
C GLY A 225 6.56 -13.03 12.74
N ALA A 226 7.56 -12.61 11.98
CA ALA A 226 7.67 -11.28 11.38
C ALA A 226 7.43 -11.30 9.86
N GLY A 227 6.55 -12.21 9.41
CA GLY A 227 5.98 -12.18 8.06
C GLY A 227 4.85 -11.14 7.93
N PRO A 228 4.17 -11.07 6.77
CA PRO A 228 3.16 -10.03 6.52
C PRO A 228 2.04 -9.99 7.56
N VAL A 229 1.47 -11.14 7.94
CA VAL A 229 0.43 -11.22 8.98
C VAL A 229 0.96 -10.78 10.35
N GLY A 230 2.17 -11.21 10.72
CA GLY A 230 2.79 -10.82 11.98
C GLY A 230 3.08 -9.32 12.06
N LEU A 231 3.60 -8.73 10.98
CA LEU A 231 3.82 -7.29 10.89
C LEU A 231 2.49 -6.51 10.98
N LEU A 232 1.45 -6.96 10.29
CA LEU A 232 0.11 -6.36 10.41
C LEU A 232 -0.44 -6.48 11.84
N ALA A 233 -0.27 -7.63 12.50
CA ALA A 233 -0.65 -7.82 13.90
C ALA A 233 0.11 -6.89 14.84
N MET A 234 1.41 -6.65 14.61
CA MET A 234 2.18 -5.66 15.36
C MET A 234 1.64 -4.25 15.14
N GLY A 235 1.31 -3.90 13.88
CA GLY A 235 0.69 -2.62 13.53
C GLY A 235 -0.65 -2.42 14.25
N VAL A 236 -1.54 -3.40 14.19
CA VAL A 236 -2.84 -3.36 14.89
C VAL A 236 -2.64 -3.25 16.40
N ALA A 237 -1.77 -4.05 17.00
CA ALA A 237 -1.48 -3.97 18.43
C ALA A 237 -0.99 -2.57 18.85
N LYS A 238 -0.11 -1.97 18.04
CA LYS A 238 0.34 -0.58 18.24
C LYS A 238 -0.80 0.42 18.12
N GLY A 239 -1.65 0.28 17.10
CA GLY A 239 -2.82 1.14 16.88
C GLY A 239 -3.87 1.06 17.99
N LEU A 240 -3.99 -0.09 18.67
CA LEU A 240 -4.86 -0.30 19.84
C LEU A 240 -4.22 0.13 21.18
N GLY A 241 -2.95 0.56 21.13
CA GLY A 241 -2.21 1.05 22.30
C GLY A 241 -1.64 -0.05 23.17
N ALA A 242 -1.13 -1.15 22.60
CA ALA A 242 -0.31 -2.11 23.33
C ALA A 242 0.86 -1.41 24.06
N GLY A 243 1.12 -1.81 25.31
CA GLY A 243 2.24 -1.27 26.09
C GLY A 243 3.60 -1.75 25.59
N ARG A 244 3.65 -3.02 25.16
CA ARG A 244 4.86 -3.67 24.62
C ARG A 244 4.47 -4.66 23.52
N ILE A 245 5.25 -4.69 22.45
CA ILE A 245 5.03 -5.53 21.27
C ILE A 245 6.33 -6.27 20.97
N ILE A 246 6.35 -7.57 21.25
CA ILE A 246 7.53 -8.41 21.08
C ILE A 246 7.39 -9.22 19.79
N GLY A 247 8.24 -8.95 18.81
CA GLY A 247 8.31 -9.71 17.56
C GLY A 247 9.33 -10.84 17.63
N VAL A 248 8.95 -12.04 17.20
CA VAL A 248 9.85 -13.20 17.12
C VAL A 248 9.95 -13.69 15.68
N ASP A 249 11.17 -13.88 15.19
CA ASP A 249 11.41 -14.51 13.89
C ASP A 249 12.81 -15.12 13.88
N ILE A 250 13.03 -16.13 13.06
CA ILE A 250 14.36 -16.71 12.85
C ILE A 250 15.25 -15.83 11.98
N ASN A 251 14.65 -14.90 11.22
CA ASN A 251 15.33 -14.01 10.30
C ASN A 251 15.54 -12.62 10.92
N GLN A 252 16.81 -12.27 11.15
CA GLN A 252 17.19 -10.99 11.74
C GLN A 252 16.78 -9.78 10.89
N ASP A 253 16.80 -9.86 9.55
CA ASP A 253 16.42 -8.74 8.68
C ASP A 253 14.92 -8.42 8.83
N ARG A 254 14.08 -9.45 8.98
CA ARG A 254 12.65 -9.28 9.26
C ARG A 254 12.41 -8.61 10.61
N LEU A 255 13.19 -8.97 11.62
CA LEU A 255 13.12 -8.35 12.93
C LEU A 255 13.61 -6.90 12.91
N ASN A 256 14.67 -6.61 12.17
CA ASN A 256 15.16 -5.23 12.01
C ASN A 256 14.07 -4.34 11.40
N PHE A 257 13.36 -4.84 10.38
CA PHE A 257 12.19 -4.16 9.84
C PHE A 257 11.03 -4.08 10.86
N ALA A 258 10.72 -5.16 11.57
CA ALA A 258 9.66 -5.16 12.57
C ALA A 258 9.90 -4.09 13.65
N LYS A 259 11.15 -3.92 14.09
CA LYS A 259 11.59 -2.91 15.05
C LYS A 259 11.46 -1.48 14.53
N SER A 260 11.78 -1.24 13.25
CA SER A 260 11.60 0.09 12.65
C SER A 260 10.14 0.43 12.39
N TYR A 261 9.27 -0.57 12.28
CA TYR A 261 7.85 -0.42 11.99
C TYR A 261 6.96 -0.30 13.23
N ALA A 262 6.86 -1.38 14.03
CA ALA A 262 5.85 -1.49 15.08
C ALA A 262 6.31 -2.21 16.36
N ALA A 263 7.27 -3.13 16.29
CA ALA A 263 7.73 -3.88 17.45
C ALA A 263 8.51 -2.98 18.42
N THR A 264 8.21 -3.09 19.71
CA THR A 264 9.00 -2.46 20.77
C THR A 264 10.24 -3.27 21.10
N ASP A 265 10.19 -4.60 20.89
CA ASP A 265 11.26 -5.55 21.16
C ASP A 265 11.25 -6.65 20.11
N THR A 266 12.42 -7.22 19.87
CA THR A 266 12.59 -8.27 18.86
C THR A 266 13.49 -9.36 19.42
N TYR A 267 13.18 -10.61 19.10
CA TYR A 267 13.90 -11.76 19.60
C TYR A 267 14.13 -12.79 18.49
N VAL A 268 15.39 -13.20 18.32
CA VAL A 268 15.76 -14.36 17.51
C VAL A 268 15.84 -15.57 18.43
N PRO A 269 15.06 -16.63 18.21
CA PRO A 269 15.15 -17.84 19.02
C PRO A 269 16.55 -18.44 18.99
N VAL A 270 17.01 -18.88 20.17
CA VAL A 270 18.20 -19.73 20.30
C VAL A 270 18.11 -20.95 19.37
N LYS A 271 19.24 -21.50 18.94
CA LYS A 271 19.22 -22.72 18.11
C LYS A 271 18.82 -23.93 18.95
N GLN A 272 18.05 -24.82 18.35
CA GLN A 272 17.75 -26.13 18.91
C GLN A 272 19.03 -26.97 18.99
N GLU A 273 19.24 -27.64 20.11
CA GLU A 273 20.39 -28.51 20.31
C GLU A 273 20.18 -29.88 19.65
N ALA A 274 21.26 -30.58 19.29
CA ALA A 274 21.19 -31.78 18.46
C ALA A 274 20.33 -32.93 19.04
N ASN A 275 20.25 -33.04 20.37
CA ASN A 275 19.51 -34.10 21.07
C ASN A 275 18.29 -33.57 21.84
N GLU A 276 17.90 -32.32 21.60
CA GLU A 276 16.80 -31.68 22.31
C GLU A 276 15.47 -31.91 21.59
N SER A 277 14.46 -32.40 22.31
CA SER A 277 13.12 -32.55 21.73
C SER A 277 12.47 -31.19 21.47
N ARG A 278 11.47 -31.14 20.55
CA ARG A 278 10.74 -29.88 20.26
C ARG A 278 10.12 -29.23 21.51
N PRO A 279 9.49 -29.97 22.45
CA PRO A 279 8.98 -29.39 23.68
C PRO A 279 10.05 -28.82 24.62
N GLU A 280 11.18 -29.53 24.78
CA GLU A 280 12.32 -29.06 25.59
C GLU A 280 12.91 -27.78 25.00
N TYR A 281 13.12 -27.77 23.69
CA TYR A 281 13.56 -26.60 22.93
C TYR A 281 12.63 -25.41 23.13
N SER A 282 11.33 -25.62 22.93
CA SER A 282 10.34 -24.54 23.01
C SER A 282 10.23 -23.97 24.43
N LEU A 283 10.39 -24.81 25.46
CA LEU A 283 10.43 -24.37 26.85
C LEU A 283 11.69 -23.56 27.15
N ARG A 284 12.87 -24.03 26.72
CA ARG A 284 14.14 -23.31 26.90
C ARG A 284 14.15 -21.99 26.13
N ALA A 285 13.68 -21.99 24.88
CA ALA A 285 13.59 -20.79 24.05
C ALA A 285 12.60 -19.77 24.61
N ALA A 286 11.51 -20.20 25.24
CA ALA A 286 10.58 -19.31 25.94
C ALA A 286 11.23 -18.67 27.18
N ALA A 287 11.97 -19.45 27.97
CA ALA A 287 12.71 -18.92 29.12
C ALA A 287 13.78 -17.90 28.69
N ASP A 288 14.52 -18.19 27.61
CA ASP A 288 15.51 -17.29 27.04
C ASP A 288 14.87 -16.01 26.48
N LEU A 289 13.72 -16.11 25.80
CA LEU A 289 12.94 -14.95 25.34
C LEU A 289 12.59 -14.02 26.51
N LEU A 290 12.05 -14.58 27.59
CA LEU A 290 11.63 -13.82 28.77
C LEU A 290 12.83 -13.14 29.44
N LEU A 291 13.95 -13.85 29.57
CA LEU A 291 15.19 -13.31 30.14
C LEU A 291 15.78 -12.20 29.26
N THR A 292 15.97 -12.48 27.96
CA THR A 292 16.57 -11.56 26.99
C THR A 292 15.76 -10.28 26.85
N CYS A 293 14.43 -10.38 26.87
CA CYS A 293 13.56 -9.21 26.81
C CYS A 293 13.28 -8.59 28.19
N GLY A 294 13.76 -9.15 29.30
CA GLY A 294 13.45 -8.66 30.65
C GLY A 294 11.94 -8.67 30.96
N ILE A 295 11.24 -9.72 30.53
CA ILE A 295 9.79 -9.89 30.71
C ILE A 295 9.56 -10.83 31.90
N PRO A 296 8.81 -10.41 32.93
CA PRO A 296 8.47 -11.30 34.02
C PRO A 296 7.47 -12.37 33.56
N ALA A 297 7.61 -13.60 34.07
CA ALA A 297 6.68 -14.68 33.76
C ALA A 297 5.26 -14.47 34.34
N ARG A 298 5.13 -13.59 35.34
CA ARG A 298 3.87 -13.25 36.03
C ARG A 298 3.87 -11.78 36.46
N GLY A 299 2.67 -11.21 36.65
CA GLY A 299 2.50 -9.86 37.20
C GLY A 299 2.62 -8.75 36.14
N PRO A 300 2.71 -7.48 36.57
CA PRO A 300 2.82 -6.34 35.67
C PRO A 300 4.01 -6.49 34.72
N GLY A 301 3.81 -6.20 33.44
CA GLY A 301 4.87 -6.32 32.42
C GLY A 301 4.98 -7.72 31.77
N SER A 302 4.25 -8.72 32.26
CA SER A 302 4.19 -10.06 31.62
C SER A 302 3.40 -10.04 30.31
N ILE A 303 3.49 -11.10 29.50
CA ILE A 303 2.81 -11.21 28.20
C ILE A 303 1.35 -11.60 28.41
N ASP A 304 0.42 -10.71 28.05
CA ASP A 304 -1.03 -10.92 28.15
C ASP A 304 -1.60 -11.74 26.99
N LEU A 305 -1.10 -11.47 25.77
CA LEU A 305 -1.61 -12.01 24.53
C LEU A 305 -0.46 -12.53 23.68
N VAL A 306 -0.65 -13.72 23.11
CA VAL A 306 0.22 -14.27 22.07
C VAL A 306 -0.56 -14.40 20.78
N ILE A 307 -0.01 -13.90 19.68
CA ILE A 307 -0.50 -14.17 18.33
C ILE A 307 0.53 -15.05 17.63
N ASP A 308 0.17 -16.30 17.34
CA ASP A 308 0.98 -17.13 16.47
C ASP A 308 0.60 -16.88 15.01
N ALA A 309 1.51 -16.26 14.26
CA ALA A 309 1.40 -16.02 12.82
C ALA A 309 2.37 -16.90 12.01
N THR A 310 2.83 -18.02 12.58
CA THR A 310 3.80 -18.94 11.94
C THR A 310 3.19 -20.29 11.55
N GLY A 311 2.36 -20.86 12.43
CA GLY A 311 1.90 -22.26 12.35
C GLY A 311 2.96 -23.30 12.72
N ALA A 312 4.19 -22.89 13.07
CA ALA A 312 5.25 -23.83 13.40
C ALA A 312 5.05 -24.38 14.82
N GLU A 313 5.05 -25.70 14.99
CA GLU A 313 4.82 -26.37 16.28
C GLU A 313 5.66 -25.78 17.43
N VAL A 314 6.94 -25.53 17.18
CA VAL A 314 7.85 -24.94 18.19
C VAL A 314 7.46 -23.51 18.58
N CYS A 315 6.88 -22.74 17.65
CA CYS A 315 6.40 -21.38 17.93
C CYS A 315 5.13 -21.40 18.78
N ILE A 316 4.21 -22.33 18.49
CA ILE A 316 3.00 -22.56 19.27
C ILE A 316 3.37 -22.94 20.71
N GLN A 317 4.26 -23.92 20.87
CA GLN A 317 4.75 -24.37 22.16
C GLN A 317 5.49 -23.25 22.91
N MET A 318 6.35 -22.49 22.24
CA MET A 318 7.10 -21.39 22.86
C MET A 318 6.15 -20.28 23.34
N GLY A 319 5.17 -19.90 22.51
CA GLY A 319 4.15 -18.93 22.88
C GLY A 319 3.32 -19.35 24.10
N LEU A 320 2.88 -20.61 24.15
CA LEU A 320 2.17 -21.17 25.30
C LEU A 320 3.03 -21.22 26.57
N ASN A 321 4.35 -21.39 26.44
CA ASN A 321 5.27 -21.36 27.57
C ASN A 321 5.63 -19.93 28.02
N ALA A 322 5.58 -18.94 27.12
CA ALA A 322 5.90 -17.55 27.40
C ALA A 322 4.71 -16.73 27.94
N VAL A 323 3.47 -17.07 27.55
CA VAL A 323 2.28 -16.34 27.99
C VAL A 323 2.07 -16.44 29.50
N ARG A 324 1.63 -15.35 30.13
CA ARG A 324 1.33 -15.33 31.56
C ARG A 324 0.15 -16.26 31.90
N PRO A 325 0.02 -16.70 33.16
CA PRO A 325 -1.20 -17.33 33.66
C PRO A 325 -2.44 -16.44 33.47
N GLY A 326 -3.53 -17.03 33.01
CA GLY A 326 -4.75 -16.34 32.61
C GLY A 326 -4.60 -15.49 31.33
N GLY A 327 -3.51 -15.67 30.58
CA GLY A 327 -3.30 -15.02 29.29
C GLY A 327 -3.94 -15.79 28.14
N VAL A 328 -3.91 -15.17 26.95
CA VAL A 328 -4.56 -15.69 25.74
C VAL A 328 -3.51 -16.02 24.68
N HIS A 329 -3.66 -17.15 24.02
CA HIS A 329 -2.90 -17.52 22.84
C HIS A 329 -3.86 -17.68 21.65
N VAL A 330 -3.59 -16.98 20.55
CA VAL A 330 -4.38 -17.02 19.33
C VAL A 330 -3.57 -17.66 18.20
N GLN A 331 -3.99 -18.84 17.77
CA GLN A 331 -3.42 -19.53 16.62
C GLN A 331 -3.99 -18.94 15.33
N THR A 332 -3.15 -18.23 14.56
CA THR A 332 -3.54 -17.59 13.28
C THR A 332 -2.76 -18.19 12.10
N GLY A 333 -1.50 -18.56 12.31
CA GLY A 333 -0.67 -19.21 11.31
C GLY A 333 -1.14 -20.63 10.99
N PHE A 334 -1.01 -21.05 9.73
CA PHE A 334 -1.33 -22.41 9.32
C PHE A 334 -0.14 -23.34 9.52
N GLY A 335 -0.35 -24.38 10.32
CA GLY A 335 0.62 -25.41 10.63
C GLY A 335 0.19 -26.80 10.15
N PRO A 336 0.93 -27.84 10.57
CA PRO A 336 0.44 -29.22 10.53
C PRO A 336 -0.92 -29.34 11.25
N PRO A 337 -1.79 -30.29 10.85
CA PRO A 337 -3.11 -30.46 11.45
C PRO A 337 -3.05 -30.85 12.93
N ASP A 338 -2.02 -31.61 13.31
CA ASP A 338 -1.80 -32.08 14.68
C ASP A 338 -0.41 -31.64 15.16
N VAL A 339 -0.36 -31.10 16.38
CA VAL A 339 0.86 -30.62 17.03
C VAL A 339 0.84 -30.96 18.52
N GLN A 340 1.99 -31.17 19.14
CA GLN A 340 2.07 -31.34 20.60
C GLN A 340 1.99 -29.99 21.30
N VAL A 341 1.24 -29.91 22.41
CA VAL A 341 1.12 -28.69 23.23
C VAL A 341 1.24 -29.02 24.72
N PRO A 342 1.76 -28.09 25.56
CA PRO A 342 1.97 -28.33 27.00
C PRO A 342 0.66 -28.27 27.78
N MET A 343 -0.19 -29.30 27.67
CA MET A 343 -1.54 -29.31 28.23
C MET A 343 -1.57 -29.10 29.75
N PHE A 344 -0.62 -29.69 30.49
CA PHE A 344 -0.53 -29.49 31.93
C PHE A 344 -0.35 -28.00 32.30
N ARG A 345 0.48 -27.27 31.53
CA ARG A 345 0.66 -25.83 31.71
C ARG A 345 -0.62 -25.05 31.37
N ILE A 346 -1.30 -25.41 30.28
CA ILE A 346 -2.54 -24.76 29.86
C ILE A 346 -3.58 -24.84 30.99
N ILE A 347 -3.77 -26.02 31.57
CA ILE A 347 -4.73 -26.26 32.65
C ILE A 347 -4.30 -25.55 33.94
N THR A 348 -3.08 -25.77 34.41
CA THR A 348 -2.61 -25.24 35.71
C THR A 348 -2.47 -23.72 35.75
N ASN A 349 -2.32 -23.07 34.60
CA ASN A 349 -2.22 -21.62 34.49
C ASN A 349 -3.45 -20.97 33.85
N GLU A 350 -4.53 -21.73 33.61
CA GLU A 350 -5.77 -21.24 32.98
C GLU A 350 -5.53 -20.43 31.69
N ILE A 351 -4.63 -20.93 30.83
CA ILE A 351 -4.31 -20.27 29.56
C ILE A 351 -5.46 -20.51 28.58
N THR A 352 -5.95 -19.45 27.94
CA THR A 352 -6.98 -19.56 26.91
C THR A 352 -6.34 -19.72 25.55
N LEU A 353 -6.54 -20.88 24.90
CA LEU A 353 -6.11 -21.11 23.52
C LEU A 353 -7.30 -20.93 22.56
N LYS A 354 -7.16 -20.06 21.55
CA LYS A 354 -8.19 -19.78 20.55
C LYS A 354 -7.63 -19.91 19.14
N GLY A 355 -8.48 -20.29 18.19
CA GLY A 355 -8.18 -20.17 16.76
C GLY A 355 -8.65 -18.84 16.20
N GLY A 356 -7.85 -18.21 15.35
CA GLY A 356 -8.24 -17.06 14.53
C GLY A 356 -8.52 -17.52 13.10
N TRP A 357 -9.76 -17.41 12.64
CA TRP A 357 -10.15 -17.83 11.29
C TRP A 357 -10.62 -16.63 10.47
N ARG A 358 -9.78 -16.21 9.51
CA ARG A 358 -10.06 -15.08 8.60
C ARG A 358 -10.38 -13.81 9.39
N TYR A 359 -11.63 -13.36 9.34
CA TYR A 359 -12.20 -12.17 9.98
C TYR A 359 -13.72 -12.29 9.97
N GLY A 360 -14.37 -11.62 10.91
CA GLY A 360 -15.82 -11.55 11.06
C GLY A 360 -16.32 -10.12 11.23
N ASN A 361 -17.48 -10.00 11.89
CA ASN A 361 -18.18 -8.72 12.00
C ASN A 361 -17.33 -7.64 12.67
N GLY A 362 -17.18 -6.49 12.01
CA GLY A 362 -16.51 -5.31 12.54
C GLY A 362 -15.02 -5.23 12.23
N ASP A 363 -14.40 -6.32 11.75
CA ASP A 363 -12.96 -6.35 11.45
C ASP A 363 -12.58 -5.39 10.31
N TYR A 364 -13.30 -5.44 9.17
CA TYR A 364 -13.06 -4.53 8.04
C TYR A 364 -13.28 -3.05 8.38
N PRO A 365 -14.40 -2.66 9.02
CA PRO A 365 -14.59 -1.28 9.49
C PRO A 365 -13.47 -0.80 10.40
N LEU A 366 -13.02 -1.63 11.35
CA LEU A 366 -11.94 -1.28 12.27
C LEU A 366 -10.59 -1.18 11.55
N ALA A 367 -10.29 -2.08 10.61
CA ALA A 367 -9.10 -2.02 9.77
C ALA A 367 -9.05 -0.70 8.97
N ILE A 368 -10.17 -0.32 8.35
CA ILE A 368 -10.29 0.95 7.60
C ILE A 368 -10.11 2.15 8.55
N ASP A 369 -10.74 2.15 9.72
CA ASP A 369 -10.64 3.25 10.70
C ASP A 369 -9.20 3.44 11.20
N LEU A 370 -8.51 2.34 11.55
CA LEU A 370 -7.13 2.37 12.02
C LEU A 370 -6.19 2.99 10.98
N VAL A 371 -6.36 2.68 9.70
CA VAL A 371 -5.55 3.25 8.62
C VAL A 371 -5.96 4.69 8.33
N ALA A 372 -7.26 4.97 8.23
CA ALA A 372 -7.77 6.30 7.91
C ALA A 372 -7.37 7.36 8.95
N ARG A 373 -7.26 6.96 10.22
CA ARG A 373 -6.78 7.81 11.32
C ARG A 373 -5.26 7.84 11.47
N GLY A 374 -4.53 7.08 10.65
CA GLY A 374 -3.06 6.99 10.71
C GLY A 374 -2.52 6.22 11.92
N LEU A 375 -3.34 5.40 12.58
CA LEU A 375 -2.93 4.55 13.71
C LEU A 375 -2.16 3.31 13.23
N VAL A 376 -2.42 2.86 12.00
CA VAL A 376 -1.67 1.81 11.31
C VAL A 376 -1.17 2.35 9.97
N ASN A 377 0.15 2.34 9.76
CA ASN A 377 0.75 2.78 8.52
C ASN A 377 1.10 1.58 7.62
N LEU A 378 0.40 1.44 6.50
CA LEU A 378 0.60 0.32 5.58
C LEU A 378 1.68 0.58 4.52
N GLU A 379 2.11 1.81 4.34
CA GLU A 379 3.09 2.20 3.31
C GLU A 379 4.40 1.40 3.38
N PRO A 380 5.05 1.21 4.55
CA PRO A 380 6.32 0.50 4.63
C PRO A 380 6.22 -0.99 4.28
N LEU A 381 5.02 -1.57 4.32
CA LEU A 381 4.79 -2.98 4.04
C LEU A 381 4.68 -3.27 2.53
N LEU A 382 4.37 -2.25 1.72
CA LEU A 382 4.31 -2.33 0.27
C LEU A 382 5.74 -2.30 -0.30
N THR A 383 6.29 -3.46 -0.62
CA THR A 383 7.68 -3.52 -1.14
C THR A 383 7.74 -3.57 -2.67
N HIS A 384 6.76 -4.19 -3.34
CA HIS A 384 6.79 -4.37 -4.79
C HIS A 384 5.42 -4.17 -5.45
N THR A 385 5.44 -3.77 -6.72
CA THR A 385 4.25 -3.72 -7.57
C THR A 385 4.54 -4.35 -8.92
N PHE A 386 3.64 -5.21 -9.37
CA PHE A 386 3.72 -5.89 -10.67
C PHE A 386 2.55 -5.48 -11.54
N LYS A 387 2.66 -5.68 -12.85
CA LYS A 387 1.51 -5.56 -13.76
C LYS A 387 0.75 -6.88 -13.78
N PHE A 388 -0.47 -6.84 -14.29
CA PHE A 388 -1.28 -8.04 -14.44
C PHE A 388 -0.61 -9.10 -15.33
N GLU A 389 0.09 -8.67 -16.38
CA GLU A 389 0.79 -9.55 -17.30
C GLU A 389 2.01 -10.25 -16.64
N ASP A 390 2.48 -9.70 -15.53
CA ASP A 390 3.63 -10.19 -14.75
C ASP A 390 3.16 -10.97 -13.50
N ALA A 391 1.88 -11.40 -13.45
CA ALA A 391 1.32 -12.09 -12.29
C ALA A 391 2.13 -13.34 -11.91
N LEU A 392 2.54 -14.16 -12.88
CA LEU A 392 3.35 -15.34 -12.61
C LEU A 392 4.68 -15.00 -11.92
N GLU A 393 5.37 -13.94 -12.37
CA GLU A 393 6.60 -13.47 -11.73
C GLU A 393 6.34 -13.00 -10.30
N ALA A 394 5.23 -12.29 -10.08
CA ALA A 394 4.83 -11.85 -8.75
C ALA A 394 4.62 -13.03 -7.78
N PHE A 395 4.04 -14.14 -8.25
CA PHE A 395 3.89 -15.37 -7.46
C PHE A 395 5.24 -16.02 -7.12
N GLU A 396 6.16 -16.10 -8.08
CA GLU A 396 7.50 -16.67 -7.84
C GLU A 396 8.33 -15.80 -6.88
N VAL A 397 8.24 -14.47 -6.99
CA VAL A 397 8.90 -13.53 -6.07
C VAL A 397 8.30 -13.63 -4.66
N THR A 398 6.98 -13.73 -4.54
CA THR A 398 6.30 -13.94 -3.23
C THR A 398 6.76 -15.24 -2.58
N LYS A 399 6.84 -16.31 -3.37
CA LYS A 399 7.31 -17.63 -2.92
C LYS A 399 8.77 -17.60 -2.44
N ALA A 400 9.65 -16.90 -3.15
CA ALA A 400 11.05 -16.76 -2.77
C ALA A 400 11.23 -15.89 -1.52
N GLY A 401 10.32 -14.95 -1.27
CA GLY A 401 10.42 -13.98 -0.18
C GLY A 401 11.54 -12.94 -0.37
N LYS A 402 12.21 -12.97 -1.52
CA LYS A 402 13.22 -12.01 -1.97
C LYS A 402 13.07 -11.78 -3.46
N ASP A 403 13.38 -10.57 -3.91
CA ASP A 403 13.47 -10.26 -5.34
C ASP A 403 14.80 -10.76 -5.95
N LYS A 404 14.99 -10.51 -7.24
CA LYS A 404 16.20 -10.89 -7.99
C LYS A 404 17.47 -10.18 -7.48
N ASP A 405 17.30 -9.02 -6.85
CA ASP A 405 18.39 -8.20 -6.30
C ASP A 405 18.68 -8.55 -4.82
N GLY A 406 17.93 -9.50 -4.25
CA GLY A 406 18.06 -9.97 -2.87
C GLY A 406 17.32 -9.13 -1.83
N ASN A 407 16.56 -8.12 -2.25
CA ASN A 407 15.73 -7.30 -1.36
C ASN A 407 14.58 -8.11 -0.79
N PHE A 408 14.24 -7.84 0.47
CA PHE A 408 13.19 -8.56 1.16
C PHE A 408 11.79 -8.19 0.64
N VAL A 409 10.95 -9.21 0.44
CA VAL A 409 9.56 -9.04 -0.03
C VAL A 409 8.61 -9.21 1.15
N ILE A 410 7.86 -8.16 1.47
CA ILE A 410 6.83 -8.17 2.52
C ILE A 410 5.46 -8.32 1.87
N LYS A 411 4.98 -7.25 1.22
CA LYS A 411 3.72 -7.27 0.48
C LYS A 411 3.91 -6.72 -0.92
N LEU A 412 3.29 -7.39 -1.87
CA LEU A 412 3.27 -6.98 -3.26
C LEU A 412 1.86 -6.96 -3.82
N PHE A 413 1.69 -6.16 -4.87
CA PHE A 413 0.40 -5.96 -5.51
C PHE A 413 0.49 -6.02 -7.01
N ILE A 414 -0.53 -6.62 -7.62
CA ILE A 414 -0.76 -6.59 -9.04
C ILE A 414 -1.61 -5.35 -9.35
N MET A 415 -1.08 -4.48 -10.21
CA MET A 415 -1.72 -3.27 -10.69
C MET A 415 -2.50 -3.56 -11.98
N ALA A 416 -3.71 -3.01 -12.09
CA ALA A 416 -4.34 -2.87 -13.41
C ALA A 416 -3.42 -2.03 -14.32
N ALA A 417 -3.12 -2.53 -15.53
CA ALA A 417 -2.07 -2.01 -16.41
C ALA A 417 -2.03 -0.46 -16.51
N PHE A 418 -0.87 0.14 -16.23
CA PHE A 418 -0.58 1.58 -16.36
C PHE A 418 -0.95 2.15 -17.75
N ILE A 419 -0.83 1.33 -18.79
CA ILE A 419 -1.23 1.67 -20.17
C ILE A 419 -2.73 2.01 -20.25
N ASN A 420 -3.58 1.43 -19.40
CA ASN A 420 -5.00 1.75 -19.36
C ASN A 420 -5.30 3.08 -18.67
N TRP A 421 -4.49 3.51 -17.68
CA TRP A 421 -4.59 4.87 -17.14
C TRP A 421 -4.16 5.89 -18.19
N ALA A 422 -3.02 5.72 -18.86
CA ALA A 422 -2.56 6.62 -19.92
C ALA A 422 -3.57 6.75 -21.08
N LYS A 423 -4.33 5.69 -21.36
CA LYS A 423 -5.43 5.68 -22.36
C LYS A 423 -6.79 6.15 -21.81
N SER A 424 -6.90 6.47 -20.51
CA SER A 424 -8.16 6.84 -19.86
C SER A 424 -8.58 8.29 -20.15
N PRO A 425 -9.89 8.61 -20.04
CA PRO A 425 -10.37 10.00 -20.10
C PRO A 425 -9.74 10.92 -19.05
N ALA A 426 -9.40 10.38 -17.86
CA ALA A 426 -8.74 11.14 -16.79
C ALA A 426 -7.29 11.52 -17.15
N ALA A 427 -6.53 10.59 -17.76
CA ALA A 427 -5.19 10.93 -18.26
C ALA A 427 -5.27 11.90 -19.43
N ARG A 428 -6.27 11.80 -20.31
CA ARG A 428 -6.52 12.83 -21.33
C ARG A 428 -6.81 14.18 -20.67
N GLN A 429 -7.72 14.25 -19.70
CA GLN A 429 -7.99 15.50 -18.98
C GLN A 429 -6.72 16.07 -18.33
N TYR A 430 -5.85 15.23 -17.74
CA TYR A 430 -4.57 15.67 -17.21
C TYR A 430 -3.62 16.18 -18.30
N PHE A 431 -3.37 15.39 -19.35
CA PHE A 431 -2.51 15.78 -20.48
C PHE A 431 -3.06 16.95 -21.29
N PHE A 432 -4.36 17.25 -21.25
CA PHE A 432 -4.97 18.42 -21.88
C PHE A 432 -5.31 19.53 -20.86
N SER A 433 -4.85 19.42 -19.62
CA SER A 433 -5.03 20.46 -18.60
C SER A 433 -3.88 21.46 -18.60
N THR A 434 -4.16 22.64 -18.05
CA THR A 434 -3.16 23.65 -17.68
C THR A 434 -2.20 23.14 -16.60
N HIS A 435 -2.59 22.14 -15.80
CA HIS A 435 -1.72 21.52 -14.80
C HIS A 435 -0.55 20.74 -15.42
N PHE A 436 -0.74 20.18 -16.63
CA PHE A 436 0.32 19.51 -17.38
C PHE A 436 1.03 20.49 -18.33
N TRP A 437 0.29 21.17 -19.22
CA TRP A 437 0.91 22.03 -20.23
C TRP A 437 1.53 23.32 -19.67
N GLY A 438 0.99 23.88 -18.58
CA GLY A 438 1.56 25.07 -17.95
C GLY A 438 3.00 24.87 -17.50
N PRO A 439 3.28 23.84 -16.68
CA PRO A 439 4.65 23.49 -16.32
C PRO A 439 5.52 23.08 -17.51
N VAL A 440 4.98 22.27 -18.45
CA VAL A 440 5.71 21.80 -19.65
C VAL A 440 6.17 22.98 -20.53
N ALA A 441 5.30 23.96 -20.78
CA ALA A 441 5.65 25.15 -21.55
C ALA A 441 6.73 26.00 -20.87
N ASN A 442 6.79 25.97 -19.53
CA ASN A 442 7.79 26.73 -18.76
C ASN A 442 9.18 26.08 -18.75
N TRP A 443 9.36 24.85 -19.25
CA TRP A 443 10.67 24.18 -19.30
C TRP A 443 11.68 24.80 -20.27
N GLY A 444 11.22 25.67 -21.20
CA GLY A 444 12.14 26.39 -22.09
C GLY A 444 13.18 27.24 -21.33
N LEU A 445 12.77 27.88 -20.22
CA LEU A 445 13.66 28.70 -19.40
C LEU A 445 14.74 27.89 -18.67
N PRO A 446 14.41 26.82 -17.91
CA PRO A 446 15.42 25.95 -17.30
C PRO A 446 16.36 25.30 -18.33
N ILE A 447 15.83 24.85 -19.48
CA ILE A 447 16.67 24.22 -20.52
C ILE A 447 17.65 25.24 -21.10
N ALA A 448 17.21 26.47 -21.39
CA ALA A 448 18.09 27.54 -21.83
C ALA A 448 19.12 27.91 -20.75
N ALA A 449 18.71 27.97 -19.48
CA ALA A 449 19.61 28.26 -18.37
C ALA A 449 20.69 27.18 -18.19
N LEU A 450 20.34 25.91 -18.36
CA LEU A 450 21.30 24.79 -18.34
C LEU A 450 22.24 24.83 -19.55
N ALA A 451 21.72 25.12 -20.75
CA ALA A 451 22.54 25.28 -21.95
C ALA A 451 23.55 26.43 -21.79
N ASP A 452 23.12 27.54 -21.17
CA ASP A 452 23.99 28.68 -20.90
C ASP A 452 25.14 28.35 -19.94
N ILE A 453 24.98 27.35 -19.05
CA ILE A 453 26.06 26.95 -18.12
C ILE A 453 27.23 26.37 -18.90
N VAL A 454 26.94 25.64 -19.98
CA VAL A 454 27.94 24.97 -20.80
C VAL A 454 28.42 25.87 -21.93
N GLY A 455 27.52 26.67 -22.51
CA GLY A 455 27.75 27.36 -23.78
C GLY A 455 28.14 28.84 -23.69
N LYS A 456 27.90 29.52 -22.58
CA LYS A 456 28.20 30.96 -22.45
C LYS A 456 29.44 31.22 -21.60
N ASP A 457 30.25 32.15 -22.09
CA ASP A 457 31.41 32.68 -21.41
C ASP A 457 31.00 33.48 -20.17
N GLU A 458 31.80 33.41 -19.10
CA GLU A 458 31.54 34.12 -17.84
C GLU A 458 31.44 35.65 -18.01
N GLU A 459 32.05 36.22 -19.06
CA GLU A 459 32.02 37.65 -19.37
C GLU A 459 30.64 38.19 -19.70
N ILE A 460 29.77 37.35 -20.27
CA ILE A 460 28.45 37.74 -20.79
C ILE A 460 27.34 37.49 -19.76
N ILE A 461 27.67 36.86 -18.61
CA ILE A 461 26.71 36.60 -17.54
C ILE A 461 26.29 37.92 -16.89
N SER A 462 24.99 38.17 -16.82
CA SER A 462 24.43 39.34 -16.15
C SER A 462 24.30 39.11 -14.64
N GLY A 463 25.05 39.89 -13.85
CA GLY A 463 24.99 39.88 -12.39
C GLY A 463 23.66 40.35 -11.79
N VAL A 464 22.75 40.90 -12.58
CA VAL A 464 21.40 41.30 -12.13
C VAL A 464 20.35 40.26 -12.55
N MET A 465 20.47 39.71 -13.75
CA MET A 465 19.46 38.82 -14.31
C MET A 465 19.44 37.45 -13.62
N SER A 466 20.60 36.84 -13.39
CA SER A 466 20.69 35.51 -12.77
C SER A 466 20.11 35.45 -11.35
N PRO A 467 20.49 36.32 -10.39
CA PRO A 467 19.86 36.33 -9.07
C PRO A 467 18.37 36.66 -9.14
N THR A 468 17.95 37.56 -10.04
CA THR A 468 16.52 37.89 -10.23
C THR A 468 15.72 36.66 -10.68
N MET A 469 16.23 35.89 -11.62
CA MET A 469 15.59 34.67 -12.12
C MET A 469 15.62 33.51 -11.11
N ALA A 470 16.67 33.43 -10.29
CA ALA A 470 16.75 32.49 -9.17
C ALA A 470 15.69 32.82 -8.10
N ALA A 471 15.59 34.08 -7.69
CA ALA A 471 14.60 34.56 -6.74
C ALA A 471 13.17 34.35 -7.23
N TYR A 472 12.89 34.72 -8.49
CA TYR A 472 11.62 34.42 -9.16
C TYR A 472 11.27 32.94 -9.02
N SER A 473 12.20 32.05 -9.37
CA SER A 473 11.94 30.61 -9.36
C SER A 473 11.69 30.07 -7.95
N MET A 474 12.43 30.54 -6.94
CA MET A 474 12.22 30.15 -5.53
C MET A 474 10.84 30.57 -5.01
N ILE A 475 10.33 31.74 -5.43
CA ILE A 475 8.96 32.19 -5.09
C ILE A 475 7.93 31.24 -5.70
N PHE A 476 8.07 30.88 -6.98
CA PHE A 476 7.15 29.96 -7.65
C PHE A 476 7.24 28.52 -7.15
N MET A 477 8.41 28.06 -6.69
CA MET A 477 8.55 26.78 -5.98
C MET A 477 7.66 26.75 -4.73
N ARG A 478 7.66 27.82 -3.94
CA ARG A 478 6.78 27.92 -2.76
C ARG A 478 5.30 27.86 -3.13
N PHE A 479 4.89 28.53 -4.23
CA PHE A 479 3.50 28.45 -4.71
C PHE A 479 3.14 27.05 -5.22
N ALA A 480 4.00 26.42 -6.01
CA ALA A 480 3.81 25.06 -6.50
C ALA A 480 3.67 24.03 -5.36
N TRP A 481 4.36 24.26 -4.23
CA TRP A 481 4.27 23.44 -3.03
C TRP A 481 3.02 23.68 -2.17
N ARG A 482 2.45 24.89 -2.24
CA ARG A 482 1.33 25.31 -1.36
C ARG A 482 -0.05 25.11 -1.99
N VAL A 483 -0.16 25.11 -3.32
CA VAL A 483 -1.40 24.76 -4.04
C VAL A 483 -1.71 23.27 -3.85
N GLN A 484 -2.98 22.93 -3.64
CA GLN A 484 -3.46 21.54 -3.51
C GLN A 484 -4.41 21.19 -4.67
N PRO A 485 -4.20 20.05 -5.35
CA PRO A 485 -3.09 19.11 -5.18
C PRO A 485 -1.73 19.72 -5.58
N ARG A 486 -0.66 19.30 -4.90
CA ARG A 486 0.71 19.83 -5.13
C ARG A 486 1.13 19.64 -6.58
N ASN A 487 1.68 20.69 -7.19
CA ASN A 487 2.16 20.63 -8.58
C ASN A 487 3.67 20.35 -8.62
N TYR A 488 4.03 19.07 -8.50
CA TYR A 488 5.43 18.62 -8.49
C TYR A 488 6.18 18.93 -9.79
N LEU A 489 5.49 18.93 -10.93
CA LEU A 489 6.11 19.22 -12.22
C LEU A 489 6.51 20.71 -12.33
N LEU A 490 5.65 21.60 -11.86
CA LEU A 490 5.96 23.03 -11.77
C LEU A 490 7.09 23.29 -10.77
N PHE A 491 7.06 22.60 -9.62
CA PHE A 491 8.12 22.68 -8.62
C PHE A 491 9.48 22.27 -9.21
N ALA A 492 9.54 21.13 -9.91
CA ALA A 492 10.77 20.63 -10.53
C ALA A 492 11.32 21.59 -11.61
N CYS A 493 10.43 22.17 -12.43
CA CYS A 493 10.80 23.18 -13.43
C CYS A 493 11.50 24.38 -12.78
N HIS A 494 10.88 24.99 -11.77
CA HIS A 494 11.47 26.15 -11.09
C HIS A 494 12.69 25.79 -10.23
N ALA A 495 12.73 24.62 -9.60
CA ALA A 495 13.90 24.16 -8.85
C ALA A 495 15.13 23.99 -9.76
N THR A 496 14.90 23.48 -10.98
CA THR A 496 15.96 23.34 -11.99
C THR A 496 16.46 24.71 -12.44
N ASN A 497 15.54 25.65 -12.76
CA ASN A 497 15.94 27.00 -13.16
C ASN A 497 16.64 27.76 -12.04
N ALA A 498 16.16 27.67 -10.79
CA ALA A 498 16.80 28.30 -9.64
C ALA A 498 18.23 27.79 -9.45
N SER A 499 18.42 26.47 -9.49
CA SER A 499 19.73 25.84 -9.37
C SER A 499 20.67 26.30 -10.49
N ALA A 500 20.19 26.29 -11.75
CA ALA A 500 21.00 26.70 -12.89
C ALA A 500 21.43 28.17 -12.80
N GLN A 501 20.53 29.06 -12.39
CA GLN A 501 20.83 30.50 -12.26
C GLN A 501 21.76 30.80 -11.09
N LEU A 502 21.66 30.08 -9.97
CA LEU A 502 22.60 30.21 -8.85
C LEU A 502 24.02 29.75 -9.24
N VAL A 503 24.13 28.71 -10.07
CA VAL A 503 25.43 28.30 -10.63
C VAL A 503 26.01 29.39 -11.53
N GLN A 504 25.20 30.02 -12.38
CA GLN A 504 25.64 31.14 -13.22
C GLN A 504 26.07 32.35 -12.40
N GLU A 505 25.32 32.67 -11.34
CA GLU A 505 25.69 33.73 -10.40
C GLU A 505 27.03 33.42 -9.71
N GLY A 506 27.26 32.16 -9.29
CA GLY A 506 28.56 31.73 -8.78
C GLY A 506 29.70 31.91 -9.79
N ARG A 507 29.47 31.58 -11.07
CA ARG A 507 30.45 31.81 -12.15
C ARG A 507 30.74 33.30 -12.35
N PHE A 508 29.70 34.14 -12.35
CA PHE A 508 29.83 35.58 -12.46
C PHE A 508 30.64 36.17 -11.29
N ILE A 509 30.32 35.78 -10.06
CA ILE A 509 31.03 36.26 -8.86
C ILE A 509 32.50 35.83 -8.92
N ASN A 510 32.76 34.59 -9.29
CA ASN A 510 34.11 34.08 -9.41
C ASN A 510 34.92 34.86 -10.45
N TYR A 511 34.31 35.13 -11.62
CA TYR A 511 34.95 35.88 -12.69
C TYR A 511 35.25 37.33 -12.29
N TRP A 512 34.26 38.09 -11.80
CA TRP A 512 34.41 39.53 -11.56
C TRP A 512 35.01 39.90 -10.20
N TYR A 513 34.87 39.05 -9.18
CA TYR A 513 35.21 39.42 -7.79
C TYR A 513 36.19 38.47 -7.09
N LEU A 514 36.39 37.24 -7.58
CA LEU A 514 37.30 36.26 -6.94
C LEU A 514 38.53 35.91 -7.78
N GLY A 515 38.96 36.83 -8.65
CA GLY A 515 40.21 36.68 -9.39
C GLY A 515 40.11 35.84 -10.67
N GLY A 516 38.89 35.42 -11.07
CA GLY A 516 38.68 34.58 -12.25
C GLY A 516 38.99 35.31 -13.57
N ARG A 517 38.71 36.61 -13.64
CA ARG A 517 39.02 37.46 -14.79
C ARG A 517 40.52 37.61 -15.03
N GLU A 518 41.28 37.84 -13.96
CA GLU A 518 42.74 38.00 -14.00
C GLU A 518 43.43 36.68 -14.35
N LYS A 519 42.86 35.55 -13.93
CA LYS A 519 43.30 34.21 -14.37
C LYS A 519 43.03 33.97 -15.85
N LYS A 520 41.88 34.41 -16.35
CA LYS A 520 41.48 34.24 -17.76
C LYS A 520 42.23 35.19 -18.70
N HIS A 521 42.54 36.40 -18.23
CA HIS A 521 43.29 37.44 -18.95
C HIS A 521 44.43 38.00 -18.09
N PRO A 522 45.60 37.33 -18.05
CA PRO A 522 46.74 37.80 -17.27
C PRO A 522 47.26 39.14 -17.81
N VAL A 523 47.54 40.10 -16.92
CA VAL A 523 47.93 41.49 -17.24
C VAL A 523 49.22 41.60 -18.10
N GLY A 524 49.98 40.52 -18.26
CA GLY A 524 51.19 40.46 -19.11
C GLY A 524 50.94 40.30 -20.62
N SER A 525 49.77 39.83 -21.07
CA SER A 525 49.55 39.47 -22.48
C SER A 525 49.63 40.67 -23.44
N LYS A 526 49.15 41.84 -23.03
CA LYS A 526 49.21 43.06 -23.87
C LYS A 526 50.62 43.63 -24.02
N VAL A 527 51.51 43.37 -23.05
CA VAL A 527 52.90 43.83 -23.12
C VAL A 527 53.72 42.89 -23.99
N GLU A 528 53.50 41.58 -23.91
CA GLU A 528 54.16 40.59 -24.77
C GLU A 528 53.73 40.73 -26.24
N ASP A 529 52.45 40.97 -26.51
CA ASP A 529 51.95 41.24 -27.88
C ASP A 529 52.52 42.54 -28.47
N ALA A 530 52.68 43.59 -27.64
CA ALA A 530 53.30 44.85 -28.07
C ALA A 530 54.81 44.67 -28.33
N VAL A 531 55.52 43.92 -27.49
CA VAL A 531 56.94 43.59 -27.68
C VAL A 531 57.16 42.70 -28.91
N GLY A 532 56.23 41.78 -29.21
CA GLY A 532 56.22 40.97 -30.43
C GLY A 532 56.14 41.82 -31.70
N LYS A 533 55.17 42.74 -31.77
CA LYS A 533 54.99 43.65 -32.92
C LYS A 533 56.17 44.61 -33.12
N VAL A 534 56.79 45.07 -32.03
CA VAL A 534 58.00 45.90 -32.11
C VAL A 534 59.19 45.08 -32.62
N LYS A 535 59.35 43.81 -32.22
CA LYS A 535 60.40 42.94 -32.75
C LYS A 535 60.22 42.61 -34.23
N GLU A 536 58.99 42.40 -34.70
CA GLU A 536 58.71 42.20 -36.13
C GLU A 536 59.05 43.45 -36.95
N GLY A 537 58.65 44.65 -36.50
CA GLY A 537 59.01 45.90 -37.16
C GLY A 537 60.52 46.19 -37.19
N VAL A 538 61.26 45.78 -36.15
CA VAL A 538 62.74 45.89 -36.11
C VAL A 538 63.40 44.91 -37.09
N GLU A 539 62.87 43.70 -37.26
CA GLU A 539 63.39 42.73 -38.24
C GLU A 539 63.08 43.12 -39.69
N GLU A 540 61.92 43.72 -39.96
CA GLU A 540 61.62 44.31 -41.28
C GLU A 540 62.56 45.49 -41.60
N ALA A 541 62.81 46.37 -40.64
CA ALA A 541 63.75 47.49 -40.81
C ALA A 541 65.19 47.02 -41.06
N LYS A 542 65.64 45.95 -40.38
CA LYS A 542 66.96 45.34 -40.63
C LYS A 542 67.07 44.68 -42.00
N LYS A 543 65.98 44.11 -42.53
CA LYS A 543 65.93 43.57 -43.90
C LYS A 543 65.98 44.68 -44.95
N ALA A 544 65.38 45.84 -44.69
CA ALA A 544 65.41 47.00 -45.60
C ALA A 544 66.78 47.71 -45.68
N VAL A 545 67.61 47.62 -44.64
CA VAL A 545 68.97 48.23 -44.59
C VAL A 545 70.06 47.30 -45.16
N LYS A 546 69.73 46.04 -45.47
CA LYS A 546 70.63 45.04 -46.09
C LYS A 546 70.32 44.76 -47.58
N ALA A 547 69.36 45.48 -48.16
CA ALA A 547 69.11 45.59 -49.59
C ALA A 547 69.60 46.95 -50.08
#